data_AF-A0A238Z5A1-F1
#
_entry.id   AF-A0A238Z5A1-F1
#
_cell.length_a   1.000
_cell.length_b   1.000
_cell.length_c   1.000
_cell.angle_alpha   90.00
_cell.angle_beta   90.00
_cell.angle_gamma   90.00
#
_symmetry.space_group_name_H-M   'P 1'
#
loop_
_entity.id
_entity.type
_entity.pdbx_description
1 polymer ?
#
loop_
_entity_poly.entity_id
_entity_poly.type
_entity_poly.pdbx_seq_one_letter_code
_entity_poly.pdbx_strand_id
1 'polypeptide(L)' 'MGTFSIWHWLIVLAIVVLIFGTKKLRNIGGDVGGAVKEFKNAVNEGKSAPASLDDDVKGNTVENDVRQHERH' A
#
# COMPACT_ATOMS: atom_id res chain seq x y z
N MET A 1 21.93 -8.41 30.60
CA MET A 1 21.19 -7.29 29.98
C MET A 1 20.82 -7.66 28.54
N GLY A 2 19.91 -8.62 28.34
CA GLY A 2 19.56 -9.19 27.02
C GLY A 2 18.06 -9.15 26.75
N THR A 3 17.37 -8.16 27.32
CA THR A 3 15.91 -8.07 27.38
C THR A 3 15.25 -7.59 26.07
N PHE A 4 16.04 -7.43 25.00
CA PHE A 4 15.58 -6.91 23.70
C PHE A 4 15.88 -7.87 22.55
N SER A 5 15.80 -9.18 22.80
CA SER A 5 15.87 -10.18 21.75
C SER A 5 14.73 -9.97 20.75
N ILE A 6 15.02 -10.07 19.45
CA ILE A 6 14.03 -9.95 18.35
C ILE A 6 12.77 -10.79 18.60
N TRP A 7 12.91 -11.91 19.31
CA TRP A 7 11.81 -12.77 19.74
C TRP A 7 10.75 -12.07 20.63
N HIS A 8 11.17 -11.14 21.48
CA HIS A 8 10.24 -10.36 22.30
C HIS A 8 9.33 -9.47 21.44
N TRP A 9 9.92 -8.80 20.44
CA TRP A 9 9.17 -7.95 19.52
C TRP A 9 8.15 -8.72 18.68
N LEU A 10 8.47 -9.96 18.27
CA LEU A 10 7.51 -10.82 17.57
C LEU A 10 6.30 -11.17 18.45
N ILE A 11 6.53 -11.52 19.72
CA ILE A 11 5.46 -11.83 20.67
C ILE A 11 4.60 -10.59 20.94
N VAL A 12 5.21 -9.42 21.14
CA VAL A 12 4.47 -8.17 21.39
C VAL A 12 3.63 -7.80 20.17
N LEU A 13 4.19 -7.89 18.96
CA LEU A 13 3.46 -7.63 17.72
C LEU A 13 2.24 -8.55 17.58
N ALA A 14 2.40 -9.85 17.87
CA ALA A 14 1.30 -10.80 17.83
C ALA A 14 0.16 -10.42 18.78
N ILE A 15 0.48 -10.01 20.01
CA ILE A 15 -0.53 -9.55 20.98
C ILE A 15 -1.23 -8.28 20.50
N VAL A 16 -0.49 -7.31 19.96
CA VAL A 16 -1.08 -6.07 19.41
C VAL A 16 -2.06 -6.41 18.28
N VAL A 17 -1.69 -7.31 17.36
CA VAL A 17 -2.58 -7.75 16.27
C VAL A 17 -3.84 -8.43 16.82
N LEU A 18 -3.74 -9.22 17.89
CA LEU A 18 -4.89 -9.88 18.53
C LEU A 18 -5.82 -8.87 19.21
N ILE A 19 -5.29 -7.86 19.89
CA ILE A 19 -6.07 -6.81 20.58
C ILE A 19 -6.81 -5.93 19.58
N PHE A 20 -6.11 -5.46 18.55
CA PHE A 20 -6.69 -4.57 17.54
C PHE A 20 -7.52 -5.32 16.49
N GLY A 21 -7.29 -6.62 16.33
CA GLY A 21 -7.84 -7.45 15.27
C GLY A 21 -7.23 -7.13 13.91
N THR A 22 -7.18 -8.13 13.03
CA THR A 22 -6.62 -8.00 11.68
C THR A 22 -7.43 -7.05 10.78
N LYS A 23 -8.71 -6.82 11.09
CA LYS A 23 -9.61 -5.98 10.28
C LYS A 23 -9.29 -4.48 10.39
N LYS A 24 -9.02 -3.97 11.60
CA LYS A 24 -8.57 -2.59 11.81
C LYS A 24 -7.14 -2.38 11.31
N LEU A 25 -6.26 -3.35 11.56
CA LEU A 25 -4.88 -3.28 11.13
C LEU A 25 -4.75 -3.31 9.60
N ARG A 26 -5.64 -4.03 8.89
CA ARG A 26 -5.68 -4.03 7.41
C ARG A 26 -6.24 -2.73 6.85
N ASN A 27 -7.27 -2.14 7.48
CA ASN A 27 -7.84 -0.89 7.01
C ASN A 27 -6.82 0.26 7.11
N ILE A 28 -6.18 0.41 8.27
CA ILE A 28 -5.17 1.48 8.49
C ILE A 28 -3.82 1.11 7.84
N GLY A 29 -3.46 -0.17 7.84
CA GLY A 29 -2.23 -0.66 7.24
C GLY A 29 -2.23 -0.59 5.71
N GLY A 30 -3.39 -0.62 5.06
CA GLY A 30 -3.51 -0.36 3.62
C GLY A 30 -3.13 1.07 3.27
N ASP A 31 -3.72 2.04 3.96
CA ASP A 31 -3.49 3.48 3.73
C ASP A 31 -2.04 3.87 4.03
N VAL A 32 -1.51 3.44 5.18
CA VAL A 32 -0.12 3.70 5.59
C VAL A 32 0.86 2.89 4.77
N GLY A 33 0.52 1.63 4.46
CA GLY A 33 1.36 0.74 3.66
C GLY A 33 1.52 1.21 2.21
N GLY A 34 0.46 1.77 1.62
CA GLY A 34 0.52 2.40 0.29
C GLY A 34 1.50 3.58 0.26
N ALA A 35 1.38 4.51 1.21
CA ALA A 35 2.28 5.67 1.29
C ALA A 35 3.75 5.26 1.49
N VAL A 36 4.01 4.24 2.32
CA VAL A 36 5.37 3.73 2.56
C VAL A 36 5.90 2.95 1.35
N LYS A 37 5.04 2.24 0.60
CA LYS A 37 5.43 1.53 -0.63
C LYS A 37 5.93 2.52 -1.68
N GLU A 38 5.21 3.62 -1.91
CA GLU A 38 5.62 4.68 -2.84
C GLU A 38 6.92 5.35 -2.39
N PHE A 39 7.10 5.61 -1.10
CA PHE A 39 8.36 6.14 -0.57
C PHE A 39 9.53 5.17 -0.81
N LYS A 40 9.35 3.88 -0.54
CA LYS A 40 10.37 2.84 -0.79
C LYS A 40 10.69 2.72 -2.28
N ASN A 41 9.67 2.80 -3.13
CA ASN A 41 9.82 2.76 -4.58
C ASN A 41 10.62 3.98 -5.07
N ALA A 42 10.23 5.20 -4.69
CA ALA A 42 10.95 6.43 -5.05
C ALA A 42 12.41 6.44 -4.59
N VAL A 43 12.70 5.91 -3.40
CA VAL A 43 14.08 5.79 -2.88
C VAL A 43 14.90 4.77 -3.66
N ASN A 44 14.29 3.67 -4.12
CA ASN A 44 14.97 2.67 -4.97
C ASN A 44 15.11 3.14 -6.43
N GLU A 45 14.10 3.82 -6.99
CA GLU A 45 14.10 4.40 -8.33
C GLU A 45 15.21 5.46 -8.47
N GLY A 46 15.42 6.28 -7.42
CA GLY A 46 16.55 7.22 -7.36
C GLY A 46 17.93 6.56 -7.36
N LYS A 47 18.00 5.24 -7.14
CA LYS A 47 19.23 4.44 -7.20
C LYS A 47 19.39 3.71 -8.54
N SER A 48 18.33 3.55 -9.32
CA SER A 48 18.31 2.85 -10.61
C SER A 48 17.08 3.26 -11.41
N ALA A 49 17.27 4.02 -12.49
CA ALA A 49 16.21 4.24 -13.49
C ALA A 49 16.51 3.42 -14.77
N PRO A 50 15.52 3.07 -15.62
CA PRO A 50 14.07 3.12 -15.44
C PRO A 50 13.42 1.72 -15.58
N ALA A 51 12.43 1.41 -14.75
CA ALA A 51 11.52 0.31 -15.06
C ALA A 51 10.08 0.71 -14.70
N SER A 52 9.29 0.88 -15.76
CA SER A 52 7.86 1.13 -15.80
C SER A 52 7.09 0.46 -14.66
N LEU A 53 6.20 1.23 -14.02
CA LEU A 53 5.13 0.69 -13.22
C LEU A 53 3.81 0.95 -13.95
N ASP A 54 3.58 0.14 -14.97
CA ASP A 54 2.25 -0.43 -15.21
C ASP A 54 1.96 -1.35 -14.02
N ASP A 55 0.97 -1.01 -13.20
CA ASP A 55 -0.16 -1.88 -12.87
C ASP A 55 -1.03 -1.32 -11.73
N ASP A 56 -2.34 -1.42 -11.97
CA ASP A 56 -3.45 -1.38 -11.02
C ASP A 56 -3.99 0.00 -10.54
N VAL A 57 -4.55 0.78 -11.48
CA VAL A 57 -5.84 1.43 -11.26
C VAL A 57 -6.90 0.70 -12.08
N LYS A 58 -7.31 -0.47 -11.59
CA LYS A 58 -8.59 -1.08 -11.91
C LYS A 58 -9.69 -0.23 -11.26
N GLY A 59 -10.10 0.84 -11.93
CA GLY A 59 -11.07 1.79 -11.40
C GLY A 59 -11.66 2.72 -12.46
N ASN A 60 -12.66 2.22 -13.18
CA ASN A 60 -13.73 2.98 -13.83
C ASN A 60 -13.43 3.70 -15.17
N THR A 61 -13.58 2.91 -16.24
CA THR A 61 -13.95 3.32 -17.61
C THR A 61 -15.27 4.13 -17.66
N VAL A 62 -15.26 5.39 -17.18
CA VAL A 62 -16.41 6.32 -17.29
C VAL A 62 -16.05 7.55 -18.16
N GLU A 63 -15.12 7.40 -19.11
CA GLU A 63 -14.76 8.48 -20.05
C GLU A 63 -15.40 8.29 -21.45
N ASN A 64 -15.99 7.13 -21.74
CA ASN A 64 -16.44 6.81 -23.11
C ASN A 64 -17.90 7.20 -23.46
N ASP A 65 -18.61 8.00 -22.66
CA ASP A 65 -20.04 8.30 -22.91
C ASP A 65 -20.32 9.68 -23.55
N VAL A 66 -19.37 10.63 -23.57
CA VAL A 66 -19.69 12.05 -23.91
C VAL A 66 -19.31 12.48 -25.34
N ARG A 67 -18.96 11.57 -26.26
CA ARG A 67 -18.52 11.97 -27.62
C ARG A 67 -19.37 11.51 -28.80
N GLN A 68 -20.51 10.85 -28.56
CA GLN A 68 -21.25 10.20 -29.65
C GLN A 68 -22.63 10.79 -30.01
N HIS A 69 -23.12 11.86 -29.34
CA HIS A 69 -24.47 12.39 -29.64
C HIS A 69 -24.55 13.84 -30.16
N GLU A 70 -23.44 14.55 -30.37
CA GLU A 70 -23.44 15.90 -30.96
C GLU A 70 -23.24 15.92 -32.50
N ARG A 71 -23.62 14.85 -33.19
CA ARG A 71 -23.53 14.75 -34.66
C ARG A 71 -24.89 14.46 -35.30
N HIS A 72 -25.93 15.14 -34.81
CA HIS A 72 -27.14 15.43 -35.58
C HIS A 72 -27.03 16.84 -36.17
#